data_AF-A0A965C2W1-F1
#
_entry.id   AF-A0A965C2W1-F1
#
_cell.length_a   1.000
_cell.length_b   1.000
_cell.length_c   1.000
_cell.angle_alpha   90.00
_cell.angle_beta   90.00
_cell.angle_gamma   90.00
#
_symmetry.space_group_name_H-M   'P 1'
#
loop_
_entity.id
_entity.type
_entity.pdbx_description
1 polymer ?
#
loop_
_entity_poly.entity_id
_entity_poly.type
_entity_poly.pdbx_seq_one_letter_code
_entity_poly.pdbx_strand_id
1 'polypeptide(L)'
;MTDSPAPVPTRTDLFLTYGKIGLIGFGGINAWARRVLVEEKRWLTEQEYAETLGLGQVLPGPNALNAAIMVGDRFHGAVGSLLASCSMFGGPLIILMGLAVLYDSYGEVPLVKAVLAGVAAAAAGMVIGTATKMAQKLKPTLALLAVGLCALVAAGFFRVPLPMVVLGLAPFGILASWHGGRGK
;
A
#
# COMPACT_ATOMS: atom_id res chain seq x y z
N MET A 1 15.01 7.68 29.32
CA MET A 1 14.27 6.61 28.60
C MET A 1 13.22 6.07 29.56
N THR A 2 12.02 6.63 29.54
CA THR A 2 10.89 6.16 30.33
C THR A 2 10.03 5.31 29.43
N ASP A 3 10.32 4.01 29.37
CA ASP A 3 9.44 3.02 28.75
C ASP A 3 8.17 2.93 29.60
N SER A 4 7.18 3.75 29.25
CA SER A 4 5.82 3.51 29.74
C SER A 4 5.33 2.24 29.06
N PRO A 5 4.77 1.26 29.80
CA PRO A 5 4.32 0.01 29.20
C PRO A 5 3.31 0.33 28.09
N ALA A 6 3.58 -0.20 26.89
CA ALA A 6 2.71 0.01 25.74
C ALA A 6 1.28 -0.45 26.09
N PRO A 7 0.26 0.40 25.87
CA PRO A 7 -1.12 0.03 26.18
C PRO A 7 -1.52 -1.18 25.33
N VAL A 8 -1.92 -2.26 25.99
CA VAL A 8 -2.39 -3.47 25.30
C VAL A 8 -3.77 -3.17 24.71
N PRO A 9 -3.95 -3.27 23.37
CA PRO A 9 -5.24 -3.07 22.75
C PRO A 9 -6.24 -4.11 23.23
N THR A 10 -7.51 -3.72 23.34
CA THR A 10 -8.58 -4.71 23.42
C THR A 10 -8.85 -5.29 22.03
N ARG A 11 -9.47 -6.49 21.96
CA ARG A 11 -9.85 -7.12 20.68
C ARG A 11 -10.69 -6.20 19.80
N THR A 12 -11.61 -5.46 20.41
CA THR A 12 -12.46 -4.48 19.72
C THR A 12 -11.63 -3.32 19.17
N ASP A 13 -10.69 -2.80 19.95
CA ASP A 13 -9.85 -1.68 19.51
C ASP A 13 -8.92 -2.10 18.36
N LEU A 14 -8.37 -3.32 18.43
CA LEU A 14 -7.59 -3.93 17.34
C LEU A 14 -8.42 -4.04 16.05
N PHE A 15 -9.64 -4.58 16.15
CA PHE A 15 -10.56 -4.75 15.02
C PHE A 15 -10.94 -3.40 14.40
N LEU A 16 -11.34 -2.41 15.20
CA LEU A 16 -11.72 -1.08 14.71
C LEU A 16 -10.53 -0.35 14.07
N THR A 17 -9.34 -0.50 14.66
CA THR A 17 -8.13 0.15 14.16
C THR A 17 -7.72 -0.41 12.81
N TYR A 18 -7.63 -1.73 12.65
CA TYR A 18 -7.29 -2.35 11.37
C TYR A 18 -8.41 -2.17 10.33
N GLY A 19 -9.68 -2.17 10.74
CA GLY A 19 -10.80 -1.81 9.87
C GLY A 19 -10.69 -0.38 9.34
N LYS A 20 -10.36 0.59 10.20
CA LYS A 20 -10.10 1.97 9.80
C LYS A 20 -8.92 2.06 8.84
N ILE A 21 -7.79 1.42 9.16
CA ILE A 21 -6.60 1.39 8.29
C ILE A 21 -6.95 0.80 6.92
N GLY A 22 -7.74 -0.27 6.87
CA GLY A 22 -8.24 -0.87 5.64
C GLY A 22 -9.05 0.08 4.77
N LEU A 23 -9.94 0.86 5.38
CA LEU A 23 -10.80 1.82 4.69
C LEU A 23 -10.06 3.05 4.16
N ILE A 24 -9.03 3.53 4.88
CA ILE A 24 -8.32 4.78 4.54
C ILE A 24 -6.93 4.57 3.91
N GLY A 25 -6.43 3.33 3.88
CA GLY A 25 -5.06 2.98 3.51
C GLY A 25 -4.70 3.15 2.03
N PHE A 26 -5.59 3.70 1.21
CA PHE A 26 -5.35 3.91 -0.22
C PHE A 26 -4.13 4.82 -0.47
N GLY A 27 -3.21 4.37 -1.31
CA GLY A 27 -2.02 5.13 -1.71
C GLY A 27 -0.93 5.28 -0.64
N GLY A 28 -1.03 4.58 0.51
CA GLY A 28 -0.04 4.71 1.57
C GLY A 28 -0.34 3.94 2.85
N ILE A 29 -0.85 2.71 2.76
CA ILE A 29 -1.29 1.91 3.91
C ILE A 29 -0.23 1.80 5.03
N ASN A 30 1.05 1.65 4.68
CA ASN A 30 2.13 1.56 5.68
C ASN A 30 2.38 2.88 6.41
N ALA A 31 2.16 4.02 5.75
CA ALA A 31 2.29 5.33 6.39
C ALA A 31 1.12 5.57 7.36
N TRP A 32 -0.10 5.19 6.95
CA TRP A 32 -1.28 5.21 7.82
C TRP A 32 -1.15 4.26 8.99
N ALA A 33 -0.73 3.01 8.76
CA ALA A 33 -0.50 2.03 9.81
C ALA A 33 0.55 2.51 10.81
N ARG A 34 1.69 3.05 10.35
CA ARG A 34 2.70 3.67 11.23
C ARG A 34 2.08 4.76 12.09
N ARG A 35 1.41 5.74 11.47
CA ARG A 35 0.80 6.86 12.18
C ARG A 35 -0.19 6.38 13.24
N VAL A 36 -1.08 5.47 12.90
CA VAL A 36 -2.11 5.00 13.83
C VAL A 36 -1.52 4.13 14.93
N LEU A 37 -0.65 3.18 14.60
CA LEU A 37 -0.10 2.22 15.57
C LEU A 37 0.98 2.82 16.48
N VAL A 38 1.81 3.72 15.95
CA VAL A 38 2.95 4.32 16.67
C VAL A 38 2.57 5.67 17.29
N GLU A 39 1.96 6.58 16.53
CA GLU A 39 1.72 7.96 16.98
C GLU A 39 0.40 8.10 17.74
N GLU A 40 -0.71 7.61 17.18
CA GLU A 40 -2.05 7.78 17.76
C GLU A 40 -2.32 6.80 18.91
N LYS A 41 -2.12 5.50 18.66
CA LYS A 41 -2.44 4.43 19.61
C LYS A 41 -1.28 4.05 20.51
N ARG A 42 -0.04 4.30 20.07
CA ARG A 42 1.21 3.98 20.79
C ARG A 42 1.32 2.51 21.20
N TRP A 43 0.78 1.60 20.39
CA TRP A 43 0.88 0.16 20.61
C TRP A 43 2.27 -0.38 20.29
N LEU A 44 2.96 0.29 19.36
CA LEU A 44 4.29 -0.07 18.89
C LEU A 44 5.18 1.17 18.93
N THR A 45 6.44 0.98 19.25
CA THR A 45 7.49 1.97 18.99
C THR A 45 7.84 2.02 17.50
N GLU A 46 8.57 3.06 17.07
CA GLU A 46 9.11 3.15 15.72
C GLU A 46 9.94 1.92 15.34
N GLN A 47 10.76 1.45 16.28
CA GLN A 47 11.65 0.32 16.06
C GLN A 47 10.86 -0.98 15.89
N GLU A 48 9.89 -1.24 16.77
CA GLU A 48 9.07 -2.45 16.69
C GLU A 48 8.20 -2.47 15.42
N TYR A 49 7.68 -1.32 15.00
CA TYR A 49 6.95 -1.23 13.74
C TYR A 49 7.88 -1.49 12.55
N ALA A 50 9.08 -0.93 12.55
CA ALA A 50 10.07 -1.16 11.50
C ALA A 50 10.51 -2.63 11.42
N GLU A 51 10.74 -3.28 12.56
CA GLU A 51 11.06 -4.71 12.64
C GLU A 51 9.91 -5.57 12.11
N THR A 52 8.67 -5.28 12.54
CA THR A 52 7.48 -6.01 12.08
C THR A 52 7.27 -5.85 10.58
N LEU A 53 7.42 -4.62 10.06
CA LEU A 53 7.31 -4.35 8.63
C LEU A 53 8.44 -5.02 7.84
N GLY A 54 9.67 -5.02 8.38
CA GLY A 54 10.82 -5.67 7.77
C GLY A 54 10.61 -7.18 7.64
N LEU A 55 10.14 -7.84 8.70
CA LEU A 55 9.77 -9.26 8.67
C LEU A 55 8.61 -9.51 7.68
N GLY A 56 7.62 -8.63 7.64
CA GLY A 56 6.50 -8.70 6.70
C GLY A 56 6.90 -8.60 5.23
N GLN A 57 8.03 -7.94 4.92
CA GLN A 57 8.60 -7.82 3.56
C GLN A 57 9.39 -9.06 3.12
N VAL A 58 9.88 -9.86 4.07
CA VAL A 58 10.54 -11.14 3.77
C VAL A 58 9.51 -12.20 3.38
N LEU A 59 8.33 -12.15 3.98
CA LEU A 59 7.23 -13.07 3.68
C LEU A 59 6.61 -12.75 2.31
N PRO A 60 6.28 -13.77 1.50
CA PRO A 60 5.57 -13.54 0.26
C PRO A 60 4.17 -12.98 0.55
N GLY A 61 3.72 -12.04 -0.29
CA GLY A 61 2.36 -11.49 -0.24
C GLY A 61 2.30 -10.01 0.13
N PRO A 62 1.13 -9.53 0.58
CA PRO A 62 0.93 -8.11 0.87
C PRO A 62 1.60 -7.72 2.20
N ASN A 63 2.66 -6.90 2.13
CA ASN A 63 3.45 -6.47 3.29
C ASN A 63 2.59 -5.92 4.45
N ALA A 64 1.56 -5.13 4.14
CA ALA A 64 0.67 -4.55 5.15
C ALA A 64 -0.19 -5.60 5.87
N LEU A 65 -0.61 -6.66 5.16
CA LEU A 65 -1.35 -7.77 5.74
C LEU A 65 -0.44 -8.61 6.63
N ASN A 66 0.78 -8.91 6.17
CA ASN A 66 1.76 -9.65 6.98
C ASN A 66 2.03 -8.91 8.29
N ALA A 67 2.24 -7.59 8.23
CA ALA A 67 2.39 -6.77 9.43
C ALA A 67 1.13 -6.81 10.31
N ALA A 68 -0.08 -6.70 9.73
CA ALA A 68 -1.33 -6.77 10.49
C ALA A 68 -1.51 -8.10 11.24
N ILE A 69 -1.16 -9.22 10.59
CA ILE A 69 -1.18 -10.56 11.19
C ILE A 69 -0.19 -10.62 12.36
N MET A 70 1.05 -10.20 12.15
CA MET A 70 2.10 -10.24 13.18
C MET A 70 1.75 -9.37 14.40
N VAL A 71 1.21 -8.17 14.17
CA VAL A 71 0.73 -7.30 15.26
C VAL A 71 -0.48 -7.90 15.96
N GLY A 72 -1.40 -8.51 15.22
CA GLY A 72 -2.55 -9.21 15.78
C GLY A 72 -2.12 -10.39 16.67
N ASP A 73 -1.18 -11.20 16.19
CA ASP A 73 -0.60 -12.32 16.91
C ASP A 73 0.08 -11.87 18.21
N ARG A 74 0.87 -10.80 18.13
CA ARG A 74 1.57 -10.24 19.28
C ARG A 74 0.64 -9.87 20.44
N PHE A 75 -0.56 -9.37 20.17
CA PHE A 75 -1.47 -8.91 21.23
C PHE A 75 -2.51 -9.94 21.67
N HIS A 76 -3.02 -10.77 20.76
CA HIS A 76 -4.09 -11.72 21.07
C HIS A 76 -3.91 -13.11 20.43
N GLY A 77 -2.69 -13.45 20.02
CA GLY A 77 -2.35 -14.71 19.34
C GLY A 77 -3.13 -14.90 18.04
N ALA A 78 -3.39 -16.17 17.68
CA ALA A 78 -4.10 -16.53 16.45
C ALA A 78 -5.45 -15.81 16.28
N VAL A 79 -6.17 -15.53 17.37
CA VAL A 79 -7.45 -14.79 17.32
C VAL A 79 -7.21 -13.33 16.90
N GLY A 80 -6.15 -12.69 17.41
CA GLY A 80 -5.78 -11.34 17.02
C GLY A 80 -5.37 -11.25 15.55
N SER A 81 -4.60 -12.23 15.07
CA SER A 81 -4.22 -12.37 13.66
C SER A 81 -5.43 -12.43 12.73
N LEU A 82 -6.42 -13.26 13.08
CA LEU A 82 -7.67 -13.38 12.34
C LEU A 82 -8.47 -12.07 12.37
N LEU A 83 -8.61 -11.44 13.55
CA LEU A 83 -9.35 -10.18 13.69
C LEU A 83 -8.70 -9.04 12.90
N ALA A 84 -7.39 -8.89 12.97
CA ALA A 84 -6.66 -7.85 12.27
C ALA A 84 -6.76 -8.03 10.74
N SER A 85 -6.54 -9.25 10.24
CA SER A 85 -6.64 -9.55 8.81
C SER A 85 -8.07 -9.41 8.28
N CYS A 86 -9.07 -9.98 8.97
CA CYS A 86 -10.47 -9.88 8.55
C CYS A 86 -11.01 -8.45 8.61
N SER A 87 -10.68 -7.67 9.64
CA SER A 87 -11.13 -6.28 9.73
C SER A 87 -10.50 -5.40 8.65
N MET A 88 -9.21 -5.59 8.37
CA MET A 88 -8.49 -4.80 7.36
C MET A 88 -9.10 -4.92 5.97
N PHE A 89 -9.56 -6.12 5.57
CA PHE A 89 -10.21 -6.31 4.27
C PHE A 89 -11.74 -6.25 4.32
N GLY A 90 -12.35 -6.53 5.47
CA GLY A 90 -13.80 -6.64 5.59
C GLY A 90 -14.53 -5.38 5.13
N GLY A 91 -14.10 -4.21 5.60
CA GLY A 91 -14.69 -2.92 5.19
C GLY A 91 -14.61 -2.68 3.68
N PRO A 92 -13.39 -2.66 3.09
CA PRO A 92 -13.22 -2.51 1.65
C PRO A 92 -13.97 -3.55 0.81
N LEU A 93 -14.01 -4.82 1.24
CA LEU A 93 -14.72 -5.88 0.54
C LEU A 93 -16.24 -5.69 0.56
N ILE A 94 -16.80 -5.29 1.70
CA ILE A 94 -18.24 -5.00 1.81
C ILE A 94 -18.63 -3.84 0.89
N ILE A 95 -17.82 -2.77 0.86
CA ILE A 95 -18.03 -1.64 -0.05
C ILE A 95 -17.97 -2.12 -1.50
N LEU A 96 -16.94 -2.90 -1.85
CA LEU A 96 -16.77 -3.43 -3.20
C LEU A 96 -17.95 -4.32 -3.62
N MET A 97 -18.41 -5.25 -2.78
CA MET A 97 -19.57 -6.08 -3.08
C MET A 97 -20.85 -5.25 -3.21
N GLY A 98 -21.04 -4.25 -2.34
CA GLY A 98 -22.17 -3.32 -2.44
C GLY A 98 -22.19 -2.57 -3.77
N LEU A 99 -21.03 -2.06 -4.20
CA LEU A 99 -20.88 -1.41 -5.51
C LEU A 99 -21.11 -2.40 -6.65
N ALA A 100 -20.66 -3.64 -6.53
CA ALA A 100 -20.85 -4.67 -7.55
C ALA A 100 -22.33 -5.02 -7.74
N VAL A 101 -23.09 -5.22 -6.65
CA VAL A 101 -24.54 -5.47 -6.71
C VAL A 101 -25.29 -4.26 -7.28
N LEU A 102 -24.90 -3.05 -6.87
CA LEU A 102 -25.49 -1.83 -7.39
C LEU A 102 -25.23 -1.68 -8.90
N TYR A 103 -24.03 -2.04 -9.35
CA TYR A 103 -23.69 -2.04 -10.77
C TYR A 103 -24.48 -3.10 -11.55
N ASP A 104 -24.70 -4.29 -10.99
CA ASP A 104 -25.51 -5.32 -11.64
C ASP A 104 -26.97 -4.87 -11.83
N SER A 105 -27.53 -4.21 -10.81
CA SER A 105 -28.94 -3.76 -10.84
C SER A 105 -29.18 -2.46 -11.62
N TYR A 106 -28.22 -1.53 -11.62
CA TYR A 106 -28.39 -0.16 -12.16
C TYR A 106 -27.30 0.22 -13.17
N GLY A 107 -26.50 -0.73 -13.62
CA GLY A 107 -25.36 -0.49 -14.51
C GLY A 107 -25.75 0.16 -15.82
N GLU A 108 -26.98 -0.03 -16.30
CA GLU A 108 -27.47 0.59 -17.54
C GLU A 108 -27.90 2.05 -17.39
N VAL A 109 -28.04 2.57 -16.16
CA VAL A 109 -28.37 3.98 -15.93
C VAL A 109 -27.16 4.85 -16.32
N PRO A 110 -27.30 5.81 -17.26
CA PRO A 110 -26.18 6.63 -17.72
C PRO A 110 -25.45 7.37 -16.60
N LEU A 111 -26.18 7.81 -15.58
CA LEU A 111 -25.61 8.46 -14.39
C LEU A 111 -24.68 7.52 -13.61
N VAL A 112 -25.07 6.25 -13.43
CA VAL A 112 -24.26 5.26 -12.69
C VAL A 112 -22.98 4.95 -13.46
N LYS A 113 -23.06 4.76 -14.79
CA LYS A 113 -21.86 4.61 -15.64
C LYS A 113 -20.92 5.81 -15.52
N ALA A 114 -21.46 7.03 -15.55
CA ALA A 114 -20.68 8.26 -15.41
C ALA A 114 -19.99 8.37 -14.04
N VAL A 115 -20.71 8.07 -12.95
CA VAL A 115 -20.15 8.06 -11.60
C VAL A 115 -19.02 7.03 -11.47
N LEU A 116 -19.23 5.80 -11.95
CA LEU A 116 -18.21 4.75 -11.89
C LEU A 116 -16.98 5.08 -12.73
N ALA A 117 -17.17 5.67 -13.92
CA ALA A 117 -16.07 6.20 -14.73
C ALA A 117 -15.31 7.30 -13.99
N GLY A 118 -16.01 8.19 -13.28
CA GLY A 118 -15.41 9.22 -12.43
C GLY A 118 -14.60 8.63 -11.27
N VAL A 119 -15.11 7.60 -10.59
CA VAL A 119 -14.39 6.86 -9.53
C VAL A 119 -13.14 6.19 -10.08
N ALA A 120 -13.24 5.53 -11.25
CA ALA A 120 -12.09 4.92 -11.91
C ALA A 120 -11.03 5.96 -12.31
N ALA A 121 -11.45 7.12 -12.83
CA ALA A 121 -10.56 8.23 -13.16
C ALA A 121 -9.89 8.81 -11.90
N ALA A 122 -10.61 8.95 -10.79
CA ALA A 122 -10.06 9.41 -9.52
C ALA A 122 -9.03 8.41 -8.96
N ALA A 123 -9.30 7.11 -9.04
CA ALA A 123 -8.37 6.06 -8.64
C ALA A 123 -7.09 6.08 -9.50
N ALA A 124 -7.22 6.20 -10.81
CA ALA A 124 -6.08 6.37 -11.71
C ALA A 124 -5.26 7.63 -11.38
N GLY A 125 -5.94 8.76 -11.14
CA GLY A 125 -5.30 10.01 -10.71
C GLY A 125 -4.56 9.86 -9.38
N MET A 126 -5.09 9.11 -8.41
CA MET A 126 -4.43 8.81 -7.14
C MET A 126 -3.15 7.98 -7.34
N VAL A 127 -3.19 6.96 -8.22
CA VAL A 127 -2.01 6.15 -8.56
C VAL A 127 -0.94 7.02 -9.24
N ILE A 128 -1.33 7.85 -10.21
CA ILE A 128 -0.41 8.78 -10.87
C ILE A 128 0.16 9.79 -9.87
N GLY A 129 -0.67 10.32 -8.97
CA GLY A 129 -0.26 11.28 -7.94
C GLY A 129 0.75 10.68 -6.96
N THR A 130 0.52 9.45 -6.51
CA THR A 130 1.47 8.74 -5.62
C THR A 130 2.78 8.42 -6.35
N ALA A 131 2.72 7.93 -7.59
CA ALA A 131 3.89 7.70 -8.42
C ALA A 131 4.71 8.99 -8.65
N THR A 132 4.04 10.10 -8.94
CA THR A 132 4.68 11.41 -9.16
C THR A 132 5.35 11.91 -7.88
N LYS A 133 4.68 11.79 -6.73
CA LYS A 133 5.24 12.16 -5.42
C LYS A 133 6.48 11.32 -5.09
N MET A 134 6.48 10.03 -5.42
CA MET A 134 7.66 9.18 -5.27
C MET A 134 8.79 9.59 -6.22
N ALA A 135 8.47 9.83 -7.50
CA ALA A 135 9.43 10.27 -8.51
C ALA A 135 10.10 11.61 -8.12
N GLN A 136 9.34 12.59 -7.63
CA GLN A 136 9.89 13.88 -7.19
C GLN A 136 10.92 13.74 -6.06
N LYS A 137 10.70 12.80 -5.12
CA LYS A 137 11.67 12.52 -4.04
C LYS A 137 12.98 11.95 -4.56
N LEU A 138 12.96 11.24 -5.68
CA LEU A 138 14.15 10.62 -6.30
C LEU A 138 15.01 11.63 -7.09
N LYS A 139 14.50 12.82 -7.43
CA LYS A 139 15.18 13.82 -8.30
C LYS A 139 15.78 13.17 -9.57
N PRO A 140 14.95 12.53 -10.41
CA PRO A 140 15.43 11.68 -11.50
C PRO A 140 16.17 12.50 -12.56
N THR A 141 17.27 11.95 -13.07
CA THR A 141 17.95 12.45 -14.27
C THR A 141 17.14 12.12 -15.52
N LEU A 142 17.44 12.79 -16.64
CA LEU A 142 16.78 12.52 -17.93
C LEU A 142 16.90 11.04 -18.34
N ALA A 143 18.02 10.40 -18.01
CA ALA A 143 18.26 8.98 -18.25
C ALA A 143 17.34 8.07 -17.40
N LEU A 144 17.11 8.41 -16.13
CA LEU A 144 16.18 7.67 -15.26
C LEU A 144 14.73 7.83 -15.72
N LEU A 145 14.36 9.02 -16.21
CA LEU A 145 13.04 9.24 -16.82
C LEU A 145 12.86 8.39 -18.08
N ALA A 146 13.87 8.32 -18.95
CA ALA A 146 13.83 7.48 -20.15
C ALA A 146 13.65 5.99 -19.79
N VAL A 147 14.40 5.48 -18.80
CA VAL A 147 14.25 4.10 -18.31
C VAL A 147 12.84 3.85 -17.77
N GLY A 148 12.29 4.78 -16.97
CA GLY A 148 10.93 4.68 -16.47
C GLY A 148 9.87 4.66 -17.57
N LEU A 149 10.06 5.48 -18.61
CA LEU A 149 9.15 5.55 -19.75
C LEU A 149 9.22 4.27 -20.60
N CYS A 150 10.42 3.74 -20.83
CA CYS A 150 10.61 2.44 -21.49
C CYS A 150 9.95 1.31 -20.69
N ALA A 151 10.08 1.30 -19.36
CA ALA A 151 9.42 0.32 -18.51
C ALA A 151 7.89 0.39 -18.63
N LEU A 152 7.34 1.60 -18.65
CA LEU A 152 5.91 1.84 -18.81
C LEU A 152 5.38 1.38 -20.17
N VAL A 153 6.13 1.63 -21.25
CA VAL A 153 5.77 1.15 -22.60
C VAL A 153 5.89 -0.37 -22.70
N ALA A 154 6.95 -0.97 -22.16
CA ALA A 154 7.15 -2.42 -22.18
C ALA A 154 6.06 -3.16 -21.39
N ALA A 155 5.72 -2.68 -20.19
CA ALA A 155 4.69 -3.30 -19.35
C ALA A 155 3.27 -2.99 -19.88
N GLY A 156 3.01 -1.75 -20.31
CA GLY A 156 1.67 -1.31 -20.70
C GLY A 156 1.27 -1.73 -22.12
N PHE A 157 2.14 -1.49 -23.10
CA PHE A 157 1.85 -1.73 -24.52
C PHE A 157 2.19 -3.16 -24.94
N PHE A 158 3.41 -3.60 -24.62
CA PHE A 158 3.88 -4.95 -24.99
C PHE A 158 3.44 -6.04 -24.01
N ARG A 159 2.83 -5.68 -22.88
CA ARG A 159 2.40 -6.59 -21.80
C ARG A 159 3.51 -7.57 -21.37
N VAL A 160 4.75 -7.10 -21.43
CA VAL A 160 5.90 -7.90 -21.01
C VAL A 160 5.78 -8.15 -19.51
N PRO A 161 5.96 -9.39 -19.04
CA PRO A 161 5.89 -9.69 -17.62
C PRO A 161 6.89 -8.84 -16.84
N LEU A 162 6.40 -8.22 -15.76
CA LEU A 162 7.18 -7.30 -14.91
C LEU A 162 8.57 -7.83 -14.52
N PRO A 163 8.76 -9.12 -14.18
CA PRO A 163 10.09 -9.66 -13.91
C PRO A 163 11.07 -9.45 -15.07
N MET A 164 10.64 -9.65 -16.32
CA MET A 164 11.50 -9.44 -17.50
C MET A 164 11.80 -7.96 -17.72
N VAL A 165 10.82 -7.08 -17.51
CA VAL A 165 11.02 -5.63 -17.62
C VAL A 165 12.07 -5.17 -16.59
N VAL A 166 11.97 -5.65 -15.36
CA VAL A 166 12.94 -5.34 -14.29
C VAL A 166 14.32 -5.89 -14.63
N LEU A 167 14.43 -7.17 -15.01
CA LEU A 167 15.71 -7.78 -15.36
C LEU A 167 16.38 -7.10 -16.56
N GLY A 168 15.60 -6.67 -17.55
CA GLY A 168 16.08 -5.97 -18.73
C GLY A 168 16.52 -4.53 -18.44
N LEU A 169 15.73 -3.76 -17.68
CA LEU A 169 15.95 -2.32 -17.50
C LEU A 169 16.70 -1.93 -16.22
N ALA A 170 16.72 -2.79 -15.19
CA ALA A 170 17.43 -2.50 -13.95
C ALA A 170 18.93 -2.22 -14.15
N PRO A 171 19.68 -2.97 -14.99
CA PRO A 171 21.09 -2.66 -15.25
C PRO A 171 21.29 -1.26 -15.84
N PHE A 172 20.42 -0.85 -16.77
CA PHE A 172 20.47 0.47 -17.39
C PHE A 172 20.10 1.58 -16.39
N GLY A 173 19.13 1.33 -15.50
CA GLY A 173 18.78 2.24 -14.41
C GLY A 173 19.92 2.44 -13.40
N ILE A 174 20.63 1.36 -13.05
CA ILE A 174 21.80 1.40 -12.15
C ILE A 174 22.96 2.17 -12.81
N LEU A 175 23.25 1.88 -14.09
CA LEU A 175 24.29 2.59 -14.85
C LEU A 175 23.99 4.09 -14.98
N ALA A 176 22.73 4.44 -15.26
CA ALA A 176 22.30 5.83 -15.36
C ALA A 176 22.37 6.58 -14.02
N SER A 177 22.07 5.93 -12.89
CA SER A 177 22.19 6.54 -11.57
C SER A 177 23.64 6.76 -11.15
N TRP A 178 24.53 5.81 -11.48
CA TRP A 178 25.98 5.92 -11.23
C TRP A 178 26.64 7.07 -12.00
N HIS A 179 26.25 7.29 -13.27
CA HIS A 179 26.81 8.38 -14.07
C HIS A 179 26.21 9.75 -13.70
N GLY A 180 24.94 9.80 -13.26
CA GLY A 180 24.30 11.03 -12.78
C GLY A 180 24.78 11.52 -11.41
N GLY A 181 25.31 10.64 -10.57
CA GLY A 181 25.81 10.97 -9.23
C GLY A 181 27.22 11.60 -9.18
N ARG A 182 27.98 11.57 -10.28
CA ARG A 182 29.34 12.14 -10.37
C ARG A 182 29.40 13.62 -10.76
N GLY A 183 28.24 14.26 -10.99
CA GLY A 183 28.13 15.67 -11.44
C GLY A 183 27.53 16.63 -10.40
N LYS A 184 27.48 16.25 -9.12
CA LYS A 184 27.07 17.13 -8.01
C LYS A 184 28.09 17.07 -6.89
#